data_AF-A0A5P9K2U6-F1
#
_entry.id   AF-A0A5P9K2U6-F1
#
_cell.length_a   1.000
_cell.length_b   1.000
_cell.length_c   1.000
_cell.angle_alpha   90.00
_cell.angle_beta   90.00
_cell.angle_gamma   90.00
#
_symmetry.space_group_name_H-M   'P 1'
#
loop_
_entity.id
_entity.type
_entity.pdbx_description
1 polymer ?
#
loop_
_entity_poly.entity_id
_entity_poly.type
_entity_poly.pdbx_seq_one_letter_code
_entity_poly.pdbx_strand_id
1 'polypeptide(L)'
;MKRFALTLTAVGALAAAWAIVGPARSAQAQPAKGAPAAYERVREVMADRFKDMKLAGDPDRDFAALLIAHHEDLIFLARTQLEHGADEQLRRMAQRIIDEQQKQISELKEWQVRNRQADYRARADQPPHGSGPLDRTGPPAPQVQAAAPAQPAAQESARQLPMVSGTVEKVDAGAGKITLDHGPIPNLSMDAMTMVFRVQDPAVLKGVKAGDRVRFQADRVNGQISVVTIQKGK
;
A
#
# COMPACT_ATOMS: atom_id res chain seq x y z
N MET A 1 -83.40 35.27 13.76
CA MET A 1 -82.28 35.86 14.51
C MET A 1 -81.01 35.64 13.71
N LYS A 2 -80.37 36.75 13.34
CA LYS A 2 -78.97 36.98 12.87
C LYS A 2 -78.27 35.80 12.13
N ARG A 3 -78.12 35.87 10.79
CA ARG A 3 -76.98 36.47 10.02
C ARG A 3 -75.87 35.40 9.78
N PHE A 4 -75.23 35.15 8.64
CA PHE A 4 -74.91 35.80 7.35
C PHE A 4 -74.61 34.65 6.34
N ALA A 5 -75.02 34.68 5.06
CA ALA A 5 -74.26 35.18 3.88
C ALA A 5 -72.89 34.50 3.69
N LEU A 6 -72.37 34.13 2.51
CA LEU A 6 -72.73 34.24 1.10
C LEU A 6 -71.56 33.55 0.35
N THR A 7 -71.81 32.86 -0.78
CA THR A 7 -70.94 32.81 -2.01
C THR A 7 -69.47 32.35 -1.88
N LEU A 8 -68.73 31.90 -2.89
CA LEU A 8 -68.81 31.96 -4.34
C LEU A 8 -67.91 30.85 -4.88
N THR A 9 -68.33 30.23 -5.98
CA THR A 9 -67.55 29.40 -6.88
C THR A 9 -66.35 30.16 -7.45
N ALA A 10 -65.16 29.55 -7.51
CA ALA A 10 -64.15 29.88 -8.52
C ALA A 10 -63.18 28.73 -8.78
N VAL A 11 -62.93 28.54 -10.07
CA VAL A 11 -62.19 27.49 -10.78
C VAL A 11 -60.67 27.70 -10.70
N GLY A 12 -59.93 26.61 -10.53
CA GLY A 12 -58.71 26.28 -11.30
C GLY A 12 -57.40 26.99 -11.01
N ALA A 13 -56.36 26.21 -10.67
CA ALA A 13 -55.01 26.38 -11.21
C ALA A 13 -54.19 25.10 -11.02
N LEU A 14 -53.83 24.49 -12.15
CA LEU A 14 -52.76 23.51 -12.28
C LEU A 14 -51.44 24.22 -11.90
N ALA A 15 -50.76 23.78 -10.84
CA ALA A 15 -49.41 24.24 -10.52
C ALA A 15 -48.46 23.05 -10.64
N ALA A 16 -47.56 23.17 -11.62
CA ALA A 16 -46.59 22.18 -12.03
C ALA A 16 -45.68 21.73 -10.88
N ALA A 17 -45.49 20.41 -10.77
CA ALA A 17 -44.44 19.81 -9.98
C ALA A 17 -43.07 20.12 -10.64
N TRP A 18 -42.44 21.23 -10.22
CA TRP A 18 -41.00 21.39 -10.38
C TRP A 18 -40.33 20.69 -9.20
N ALA A 19 -40.00 19.42 -9.40
CA ALA A 19 -38.99 18.77 -8.59
C ALA A 19 -37.67 19.49 -8.87
N ILE A 20 -37.30 20.43 -8.00
CA ILE A 20 -35.95 20.96 -7.93
C ILE A 20 -35.08 19.79 -7.48
N VAL A 21 -34.54 19.04 -8.44
CA VAL A 21 -33.30 18.30 -8.25
C VAL A 21 -32.25 19.37 -8.04
N GLY A 22 -32.11 19.84 -6.79
CA GLY A 22 -30.94 20.59 -6.39
C GLY A 22 -29.72 19.74 -6.71
N PRO A 23 -28.56 20.33 -7.03
CA PRO A 23 -27.36 19.53 -7.18
C PRO A 23 -27.25 18.71 -5.90
N ALA A 24 -27.01 17.41 -6.03
CA ALA A 24 -26.59 16.59 -4.91
C ALA A 24 -25.34 17.28 -4.38
N ARG A 25 -25.52 18.19 -3.42
CA ARG A 25 -24.47 18.80 -2.65
C ARG A 25 -23.86 17.58 -2.02
N SER A 26 -22.70 17.16 -2.51
CA SER A 26 -21.92 16.10 -1.90
C SER A 26 -21.93 16.45 -0.42
N ALA A 27 -22.70 15.69 0.36
CA ALA A 27 -22.87 15.96 1.76
C ALA A 27 -21.52 15.63 2.34
N GLN A 28 -20.66 16.65 2.39
CA GLN A 28 -19.36 16.56 3.00
C GLN A 28 -19.69 16.18 4.45
N ALA A 29 -19.46 14.91 4.77
CA ALA A 29 -19.89 14.34 6.03
C ALA A 29 -19.36 15.23 7.13
N GLN A 30 -20.26 15.88 7.88
CA GLN A 30 -19.84 16.71 8.99
C GLN A 30 -19.06 15.80 9.95
N PRO A 31 -17.88 16.22 10.43
CA PRO A 31 -17.08 15.39 11.31
C PRO A 31 -17.92 15.00 12.53
N ALA A 32 -17.90 13.71 12.88
CA ALA A 32 -18.60 13.22 14.05
C ALA A 32 -18.19 14.02 15.30
N LYS A 33 -19.15 14.25 16.21
CA LYS A 33 -18.88 14.98 17.46
C LYS A 33 -17.73 14.30 18.21
N GLY A 34 -16.71 15.07 18.57
CA GLY A 34 -15.52 14.58 19.28
C GLY A 34 -14.37 14.08 18.39
N ALA A 35 -14.57 13.95 17.07
CA ALA A 35 -13.53 13.46 16.17
C ALA A 35 -12.23 14.30 16.22
N PRO A 36 -12.25 15.65 16.19
CA PRO A 36 -11.01 16.43 16.26
C PRO A 36 -10.17 16.13 17.52
N ALA A 37 -10.80 16.05 18.69
CA ALA A 37 -10.12 15.74 19.94
C ALA A 37 -9.58 14.30 19.96
N ALA A 38 -10.29 13.35 19.35
CA ALA A 38 -9.85 11.96 19.27
C ALA A 38 -8.58 11.82 18.41
N TYR A 39 -8.50 12.50 17.26
CA TYR A 39 -7.31 12.47 16.41
C TYR A 39 -6.14 13.26 17.00
N GLU A 40 -6.39 14.31 17.77
CA GLU A 40 -5.33 14.95 18.56
C GLU A 40 -4.75 13.99 19.61
N ARG A 41 -5.61 13.23 20.31
CA ARG A 41 -5.14 12.16 21.21
C ARG A 41 -4.34 11.09 20.48
N VAL A 42 -4.72 10.71 19.25
CA VAL A 42 -3.91 9.78 18.42
C VAL A 42 -2.50 10.34 18.22
N ARG A 43 -2.39 11.61 17.83
CA ARG A 43 -1.10 12.27 17.62
C ARG A 43 -0.27 12.30 18.90
N GLU A 44 -0.89 12.60 20.05
CA GLU A 44 -0.23 12.61 21.36
C GLU A 44 0.27 11.22 21.76
N VAL A 45 -0.58 10.19 21.70
CA VAL A 45 -0.21 8.81 22.04
C VAL A 45 0.96 8.32 21.19
N MET A 46 0.90 8.55 19.87
CA MET A 46 1.98 8.17 18.96
C MET A 46 3.28 8.93 19.25
N ALA A 47 3.19 10.22 19.58
CA ALA A 47 4.35 11.03 19.92
C ALA A 47 4.98 10.61 21.26
N ASP A 48 4.19 10.19 22.23
CA ASP A 48 4.64 9.86 23.57
C ASP A 48 5.17 8.43 23.69
N ARG A 49 4.61 7.47 22.95
CA ARG A 49 4.93 6.04 23.07
C ARG A 49 6.41 5.71 23.00
N PHE A 50 7.17 6.42 22.18
CA PHE A 50 8.58 6.14 21.94
C PHE A 50 9.55 6.96 22.80
N LYS A 51 9.08 7.99 23.51
CA LYS A 51 9.96 8.96 24.21
C LYS A 51 10.87 8.29 25.25
N ASP A 52 10.32 7.36 26.03
CA ASP A 52 11.00 6.74 27.16
C ASP A 52 11.32 5.26 26.92
N MET A 53 11.22 4.79 25.68
CA MET A 53 11.43 3.39 25.37
C MET A 53 12.91 3.02 25.49
N LYS A 54 13.22 2.14 26.45
CA LYS A 54 14.57 1.63 26.67
C LYS A 54 14.86 0.47 25.73
N LEU A 55 15.85 0.64 24.87
CA LEU A 55 16.38 -0.42 24.03
C LEU A 55 17.32 -1.32 24.82
N ALA A 56 17.25 -2.63 24.56
CA ALA A 56 18.06 -3.64 25.20
C ALA A 56 19.48 -3.72 24.61
N GLY A 57 19.72 -3.10 23.45
CA GLY A 57 20.99 -3.14 22.72
C GLY A 57 21.17 -4.39 21.86
N ASP A 58 20.16 -5.25 21.80
CA ASP A 58 20.12 -6.42 20.93
C ASP A 58 19.25 -6.08 19.71
N PRO A 59 19.79 -6.09 18.47
CA PRO A 59 19.07 -5.61 17.29
C PRO A 59 17.75 -6.33 17.02
N ASP A 60 17.69 -7.65 17.24
CA ASP A 60 16.49 -8.44 16.95
C ASP A 60 15.40 -8.18 18.00
N ARG A 61 15.79 -8.09 19.27
CA ARG A 61 14.88 -7.78 20.37
C ARG A 61 14.38 -6.34 20.30
N ASP A 62 15.25 -5.41 19.96
CA ASP A 62 14.91 -3.99 19.80
C ASP A 62 14.01 -3.79 18.58
N PHE A 63 14.29 -4.48 17.46
CA PHE A 63 13.40 -4.50 16.31
C PHE A 63 12.00 -5.02 16.67
N ALA A 64 11.92 -6.16 17.36
CA ALA A 64 10.63 -6.72 17.77
C ALA A 64 9.87 -5.79 18.73
N ALA A 65 10.56 -5.15 19.68
CA ALA A 65 9.94 -4.21 20.62
C ALA A 65 9.42 -2.95 19.91
N LEU A 66 10.23 -2.34 19.04
CA LEU A 66 9.84 -1.18 18.23
C LEU A 66 8.66 -1.50 17.32
N LEU A 67 8.68 -2.67 16.66
CA LEU A 67 7.64 -3.05 15.73
C LEU A 67 6.31 -3.31 16.44
N ILE A 68 6.32 -3.98 17.61
CA ILE A 68 5.10 -4.13 18.42
C ILE A 68 4.53 -2.75 18.79
N ALA A 69 5.37 -1.81 19.22
CA ALA A 69 4.92 -0.45 19.59
C ALA A 69 4.29 0.29 18.40
N HIS A 70 4.91 0.24 17.21
CA HIS A 70 4.35 0.85 16.00
C HIS A 70 3.01 0.22 15.58
N HIS A 71 2.88 -1.10 15.68
CA HIS A 71 1.64 -1.80 15.36
C HIS A 71 0.51 -1.39 16.32
N GLU A 72 0.81 -1.24 17.61
CA GLU A 72 -0.17 -0.78 18.60
C GLU A 72 -0.67 0.64 18.31
N ASP A 73 0.21 1.54 17.85
CA ASP A 73 -0.17 2.88 17.40
C ASP A 73 -1.08 2.86 16.17
N LEU A 74 -0.75 2.02 15.18
CA LEU A 74 -1.56 1.90 13.97
C LEU A 74 -2.94 1.28 14.28
N ILE A 75 -3.01 0.31 15.20
CA ILE A 75 -4.27 -0.23 15.73
C ILE A 75 -5.07 0.87 16.44
N PHE A 76 -4.42 1.73 17.23
CA PHE A 76 -5.10 2.83 17.91
C PHE A 76 -5.76 3.79 16.91
N LEU A 77 -5.02 4.23 15.89
CA LEU A 77 -5.55 5.06 14.80
C LEU A 77 -6.72 4.37 14.06
N ALA A 78 -6.57 3.09 13.73
CA ALA A 78 -7.61 2.33 13.04
C ALA A 78 -8.89 2.22 13.88
N ARG A 79 -8.77 2.01 15.20
CA ARG A 79 -9.92 2.01 16.12
C ARG A 79 -10.60 3.37 16.17
N THR A 80 -9.84 4.46 16.21
CA THR A 80 -10.39 5.83 16.14
C THR A 80 -11.16 6.06 14.84
N GLN A 81 -10.68 5.54 13.70
CA GLN A 81 -11.41 5.57 12.42
C GLN A 81 -12.71 4.77 12.48
N LEU A 82 -12.73 3.60 13.13
CA LEU A 82 -13.94 2.79 13.32
C LEU A 82 -14.96 3.44 14.27
N GLU A 83 -14.50 4.31 15.17
CA GLU A 83 -15.39 5.02 16.10
C GLU A 83 -15.98 6.29 15.48
N HIS A 84 -15.14 7.11 14.82
CA HIS A 84 -15.54 8.45 14.37
C HIS A 84 -15.70 8.60 12.86
N GLY A 85 -15.13 7.69 12.08
CA GLY A 85 -15.16 7.75 10.61
C GLY A 85 -16.44 7.16 10.03
N ALA A 86 -16.99 7.81 9.01
CA ALA A 86 -18.23 7.38 8.36
C ALA A 86 -18.00 6.62 7.04
N ASP A 87 -16.90 6.89 6.33
CA ASP A 87 -16.65 6.27 5.03
C ASP A 87 -16.43 4.75 5.14
N GLU A 88 -17.26 3.98 4.45
CA GLU A 88 -17.25 2.52 4.57
C GLU A 88 -15.95 1.89 4.07
N GLN A 89 -15.34 2.44 3.02
CA GLN A 89 -14.09 1.92 2.49
C GLN A 89 -12.97 2.09 3.53
N LEU A 90 -12.90 3.27 4.16
CA LEU A 90 -11.93 3.55 5.22
C LEU A 90 -12.19 2.71 6.48
N ARG A 91 -13.45 2.46 6.84
CA ARG A 91 -13.79 1.56 7.94
C ARG A 91 -13.38 0.12 7.65
N ARG A 92 -13.63 -0.39 6.43
CA ARG A 92 -13.16 -1.72 6.01
C ARG A 92 -11.63 -1.82 6.02
N MET A 93 -10.94 -0.76 5.60
CA MET A 93 -9.48 -0.68 5.69
C MET A 93 -9.00 -0.71 7.15
N ALA A 94 -9.61 0.07 8.02
CA ALA A 94 -9.28 0.10 9.44
C ALA A 94 -9.47 -1.27 10.11
N GLN A 95 -10.54 -2.00 9.79
CA GLN A 95 -10.73 -3.35 10.31
C GLN A 95 -9.61 -4.31 9.85
N ARG A 96 -9.26 -4.31 8.55
CA ARG A 96 -8.15 -5.15 8.05
C ARG A 96 -6.83 -4.82 8.73
N ILE A 97 -6.54 -3.53 8.92
CA ILE A 97 -5.36 -3.09 9.66
C ILE A 97 -5.36 -3.69 11.07
N ILE A 98 -6.48 -3.61 11.79
CA ILE A 98 -6.57 -4.18 13.15
C ILE A 98 -6.26 -5.68 13.13
N ASP A 99 -6.88 -6.42 12.21
CA ASP A 99 -6.74 -7.88 12.14
C ASP A 99 -5.30 -8.30 11.80
N GLU A 100 -4.71 -7.68 10.78
CA GLU A 100 -3.36 -7.99 10.30
C GLU A 100 -2.29 -7.60 11.32
N GLN A 101 -2.39 -6.40 11.92
CA GLN A 101 -1.42 -5.91 12.89
C GLN A 101 -1.50 -6.70 14.20
N GLN A 102 -2.69 -7.12 14.66
CA GLN A 102 -2.83 -7.99 15.83
C GLN A 102 -2.18 -9.37 15.62
N LYS A 103 -2.29 -9.93 14.42
CA LYS A 103 -1.62 -11.18 14.07
C LYS A 103 -0.09 -11.02 14.16
N GLN A 104 0.45 -9.96 13.56
CA GLN A 104 1.89 -9.68 13.59
C GLN A 104 2.39 -9.41 15.01
N ILE A 105 1.63 -8.70 15.85
CA ILE A 105 1.96 -8.52 17.28
C ILE A 105 2.02 -9.88 17.99
N SER A 106 1.06 -10.77 17.73
CA SER A 106 1.04 -12.11 18.33
C SER A 106 2.27 -12.91 17.94
N GLU A 107 2.62 -12.95 16.65
CA GLU A 107 3.82 -13.62 16.14
C GLU A 107 5.11 -13.08 16.76
N LEU A 108 5.23 -11.75 16.90
CA LEU A 108 6.39 -11.10 17.53
C LEU A 108 6.47 -11.41 19.03
N LYS A 109 5.33 -11.40 19.75
CA LYS A 109 5.27 -11.75 21.18
C LYS A 109 5.65 -13.21 21.41
N GLU A 110 5.16 -14.12 20.57
CA GLU A 110 5.56 -15.53 20.61
C GLU A 110 7.04 -15.70 20.32
N TRP A 111 7.57 -14.99 19.32
CA TRP A 111 9.01 -14.99 19.03
C TRP A 111 9.81 -14.47 20.24
N GLN A 112 9.39 -13.39 20.90
CA GLN A 112 10.06 -12.88 22.11
C GLN A 112 10.05 -13.89 23.25
N VAL A 113 9.01 -14.73 23.38
CA VAL A 113 8.99 -15.83 24.35
C VAL A 113 10.02 -16.89 23.98
N ARG A 114 10.05 -17.32 22.72
CA ARG A 114 11.01 -18.33 22.23
C ARG A 114 12.46 -17.85 22.32
N ASN A 115 12.72 -16.60 21.93
CA ASN A 115 14.06 -16.00 21.93
C ASN A 115 14.68 -15.89 23.34
N ARG A 116 13.86 -15.90 24.40
CA ARG A 116 14.34 -15.95 25.79
C ARG A 116 14.69 -17.35 26.30
N GLN A 117 14.38 -18.40 25.55
CA GLN A 117 14.68 -19.77 25.94
C GLN A 117 16.17 -20.06 25.72
N ALA A 118 16.78 -20.83 26.63
CA ALA A 118 18.22 -21.09 26.63
C ALA A 118 18.72 -21.89 25.41
N ASP A 119 17.81 -22.58 24.73
CA ASP A 119 18.03 -23.40 23.55
C ASP A 119 17.74 -22.66 22.23
N TYR A 120 17.35 -21.38 22.27
CA TYR A 120 17.15 -20.58 21.08
C TYR A 120 18.46 -20.42 20.29
N ARG A 121 18.43 -20.71 18.98
CA ARG A 121 19.51 -20.41 18.05
C ARG A 121 18.98 -19.68 16.83
N ALA A 122 19.46 -18.46 16.60
CA ALA A 122 19.38 -17.83 15.29
C ALA A 122 20.15 -18.70 14.27
N ARG A 123 19.74 -18.70 12.99
CA ARG A 123 20.37 -19.57 11.98
C ARG A 123 21.89 -19.39 11.97
N ALA A 124 22.61 -20.50 11.82
CA ALA A 124 24.06 -20.57 12.00
C ALA A 124 24.88 -19.83 10.91
N ASP A 125 24.25 -19.38 9.82
CA ASP A 125 24.87 -18.78 8.64
C ASP A 125 24.81 -17.24 8.63
N GLN A 126 24.40 -16.60 9.73
CA GLN A 126 24.25 -15.14 9.78
C GLN A 126 25.52 -14.46 10.33
N PRO A 127 26.04 -13.40 9.67
CA PRO A 127 27.20 -12.67 10.15
C PRO A 127 26.93 -12.04 11.53
N PRO A 128 27.98 -11.83 12.36
CA PRO A 128 27.83 -11.27 13.70
C PRO A 128 27.18 -9.87 13.68
N HIS A 129 26.32 -9.60 14.66
CA HIS A 129 25.67 -8.31 14.87
C HIS A 129 26.71 -7.16 14.92
N GLY A 130 26.41 -6.02 14.29
CA GLY A 130 27.28 -4.82 14.32
C GLY A 130 28.34 -4.71 13.20
N SER A 131 28.28 -5.57 12.19
CA SER A 131 29.14 -5.47 10.98
C SER A 131 28.43 -4.78 9.80
N GLY A 132 27.34 -4.05 10.09
CA GLY A 132 26.46 -3.48 9.08
C GLY A 132 27.01 -2.19 8.46
N PRO A 133 26.51 -1.76 7.29
CA PRO A 133 26.93 -0.50 6.66
C PRO A 133 26.79 0.75 7.55
N LEU A 134 25.90 0.71 8.55
CA LEU A 134 25.62 1.81 9.47
C LEU A 134 26.66 1.95 10.60
N ASP A 135 27.47 0.92 10.85
CA ASP A 135 28.42 0.87 11.99
C ASP A 135 29.82 1.41 11.62
N ARG A 136 30.02 1.88 10.38
CA ARG A 136 31.29 2.44 9.91
C ARG A 136 31.44 3.90 10.37
N THR A 137 32.26 4.14 11.40
CA THR A 137 32.60 5.48 11.95
C THR A 137 33.64 6.27 11.13
N GLY A 138 33.84 5.94 9.85
CA GLY A 138 34.67 6.74 8.94
C GLY A 138 33.88 7.88 8.29
N PRO A 139 34.55 8.86 7.62
CA PRO A 139 33.83 9.81 6.77
C PRO A 139 32.93 9.03 5.81
N PRO A 140 31.74 9.57 5.44
CA PRO A 140 30.82 8.86 4.57
C PRO A 140 31.62 8.38 3.36
N ALA A 141 31.67 7.06 3.17
CA ALA A 141 32.30 6.51 1.99
C ALA A 141 31.72 7.28 0.78
N PRO A 142 32.55 7.69 -0.20
CA PRO A 142 32.02 8.27 -1.41
C PRO A 142 30.89 7.36 -1.88
N GLN A 143 29.71 7.95 -2.08
CA GLN A 143 28.48 7.23 -2.41
C GLN A 143 28.85 6.13 -3.38
N VAL A 144 28.65 4.88 -2.97
CA VAL A 144 29.03 3.73 -3.79
C VAL A 144 28.16 3.82 -5.03
N GLN A 145 28.72 4.38 -6.10
CA GLN A 145 28.28 4.12 -7.45
C GLN A 145 28.23 2.61 -7.58
N ALA A 146 27.03 2.06 -7.79
CA ALA A 146 26.85 0.64 -7.97
C ALA A 146 27.52 0.21 -9.28
N ALA A 147 28.81 -0.11 -9.19
CA ALA A 147 29.53 -0.91 -10.17
C ALA A 147 29.21 -2.39 -9.91
N ALA A 148 28.82 -3.09 -10.99
CA ALA A 148 28.45 -4.50 -11.02
C ALA A 148 29.58 -5.44 -10.55
N PRO A 149 29.28 -6.68 -10.11
CA PRO A 149 30.24 -7.76 -10.11
C PRO A 149 30.01 -8.74 -11.28
N ALA A 150 31.08 -9.03 -12.02
CA ALA A 150 31.18 -10.21 -12.88
C ALA A 150 31.50 -11.45 -12.02
N GLN A 151 30.90 -12.59 -12.39
CA GLN A 151 30.88 -13.89 -11.69
C GLN A 151 32.16 -14.75 -11.93
N PRO A 152 32.25 -15.96 -11.33
CA PRO A 152 31.73 -17.15 -12.02
C PRO A 152 30.86 -18.12 -11.18
N ALA A 153 29.66 -18.39 -11.73
CA ALA A 153 28.78 -19.57 -11.70
C ALA A 153 28.87 -20.62 -10.56
N ALA A 154 27.80 -20.71 -9.76
CA ALA A 154 26.89 -21.87 -9.73
C ALA A 154 25.66 -21.57 -8.83
N GLN A 155 24.46 -21.60 -9.43
CA GLN A 155 23.12 -21.59 -8.79
C GLN A 155 22.59 -20.25 -8.24
N GLU A 156 22.49 -19.24 -9.11
CA GLU A 156 21.35 -18.31 -9.04
C GLU A 156 20.10 -19.07 -9.49
N SER A 157 19.38 -19.66 -8.53
CA SER A 157 17.99 -20.00 -8.75
C SER A 157 17.25 -18.70 -9.05
N ALA A 158 16.94 -18.50 -10.33
CA ALA A 158 16.05 -17.46 -10.80
C ALA A 158 14.88 -17.32 -9.82
N ARG A 159 14.66 -16.12 -9.28
CA ARG A 159 13.32 -15.78 -8.80
C ARG A 159 12.41 -15.97 -10.01
N GLN A 160 11.67 -17.08 -10.02
CA GLN A 160 10.85 -17.49 -11.16
C GLN A 160 9.65 -16.55 -11.21
N LEU A 161 9.84 -15.37 -11.81
CA LEU A 161 8.79 -14.38 -11.97
C LEU A 161 7.66 -14.99 -12.81
N PRO A 162 6.39 -14.82 -12.42
CA PRO A 162 5.28 -15.38 -13.18
C PRO A 162 5.29 -14.77 -14.58
N MET A 163 5.17 -15.62 -15.59
CA MET A 163 4.93 -15.16 -16.95
C MET A 163 3.48 -14.72 -17.07
N VAL A 164 3.30 -13.44 -17.40
CA VAL A 164 2.00 -12.81 -17.54
C VAL A 164 1.71 -12.62 -19.02
N SER A 165 0.53 -13.03 -19.46
CA SER A 165 0.06 -12.77 -20.83
C SER A 165 -0.38 -11.32 -20.94
N GLY A 166 -0.10 -10.68 -22.07
CA GLY A 166 -0.63 -9.36 -22.38
C GLY A 166 -0.66 -9.05 -23.87
N THR A 167 -1.32 -7.96 -24.21
CA THR A 167 -1.37 -7.41 -25.56
C THR A 167 -0.71 -6.03 -25.55
N VAL A 168 0.18 -5.79 -26.49
CA VAL A 168 0.82 -4.48 -26.64
C VAL A 168 -0.18 -3.49 -27.20
N GLU A 169 -0.53 -2.46 -26.44
CA GLU A 169 -1.37 -1.38 -26.97
C GLU A 169 -0.52 -0.28 -27.63
N LYS A 170 0.62 0.06 -27.01
CA LYS A 170 1.48 1.14 -27.49
C LYS A 170 2.93 0.92 -27.09
N VAL A 171 3.86 1.28 -27.98
CA VAL A 171 5.30 1.27 -27.73
C VAL A 171 5.83 2.70 -27.79
N ASP A 172 6.55 3.13 -26.75
CA ASP A 172 7.30 4.38 -26.72
C ASP A 172 8.78 4.07 -26.53
N ALA A 173 9.46 3.81 -27.65
CA ALA A 173 10.88 3.49 -27.65
C ALA A 173 11.76 4.67 -27.20
N GLY A 174 11.31 5.92 -27.41
CA GLY A 174 12.03 7.12 -26.98
C GLY A 174 12.04 7.28 -25.46
N ALA A 175 10.94 6.95 -24.79
CA ALA A 175 10.83 6.98 -23.34
C ALA A 175 11.23 5.66 -22.65
N GLY A 176 11.46 4.58 -23.40
CA GLY A 176 11.71 3.24 -22.88
C GLY A 176 10.49 2.66 -22.14
N LYS A 177 9.29 2.91 -22.67
CA LYS A 177 8.01 2.52 -22.07
C LYS A 177 7.15 1.73 -23.04
N ILE A 178 6.30 0.87 -22.50
CA ILE A 178 5.32 0.08 -23.24
C ILE A 178 3.98 0.08 -22.50
N THR A 179 2.89 0.25 -23.21
CA THR A 179 1.53 0.11 -22.67
C THR A 179 1.04 -1.29 -22.99
N LEU A 180 0.70 -2.05 -21.96
CA LEU A 180 0.25 -3.44 -22.06
C LEU A 180 -1.13 -3.55 -21.43
N ASP A 181 -2.08 -4.11 -22.17
CA ASP A 181 -3.26 -4.76 -21.60
C ASP A 181 -2.80 -6.11 -21.06
N HIS A 182 -2.71 -6.26 -19.75
CA HIS A 182 -2.11 -7.41 -19.12
C HIS A 182 -3.13 -8.22 -18.31
N GLY A 183 -2.92 -9.54 -18.27
CA GLY A 183 -3.55 -10.41 -17.29
C GLY A 183 -3.06 -10.14 -15.86
N PRO A 184 -3.58 -10.85 -14.85
CA PRO A 184 -3.18 -10.64 -13.46
C PRO A 184 -1.67 -10.80 -13.26
N ILE A 185 -1.07 -9.93 -12.45
CA ILE A 185 0.35 -9.94 -12.06
C ILE A 185 0.42 -10.22 -10.54
N PRO A 186 0.45 -11.49 -10.10
CA PRO A 186 0.32 -11.84 -8.69
C PRO A 186 1.43 -11.28 -7.80
N ASN A 187 2.67 -11.24 -8.31
CA ASN A 187 3.83 -10.74 -7.55
C ASN A 187 3.78 -9.22 -7.31
N LEU A 188 2.96 -8.48 -8.07
CA LEU A 188 2.74 -7.06 -7.87
C LEU A 188 1.36 -6.76 -7.25
N SER A 189 0.58 -7.80 -6.95
CA SER A 189 -0.82 -7.69 -6.47
C SER A 189 -1.70 -6.83 -7.39
N MET A 190 -1.54 -7.02 -8.70
CA MET A 190 -2.28 -6.28 -9.73
C MET A 190 -3.21 -7.22 -10.48
N ASP A 191 -4.50 -6.85 -10.56
CA ASP A 191 -5.46 -7.53 -11.42
C ASP A 191 -5.24 -7.18 -12.89
N ALA A 192 -5.99 -7.83 -13.79
CA ALA A 192 -5.90 -7.56 -15.22
C ALA A 192 -6.33 -6.12 -15.56
N MET A 193 -5.45 -5.35 -16.20
CA MET A 193 -5.72 -3.97 -16.59
C MET A 193 -4.75 -3.49 -17.68
N THR A 194 -5.03 -2.34 -18.29
CA THR A 194 -4.09 -1.66 -19.18
C THR A 194 -3.19 -0.71 -18.38
N MET A 195 -1.87 -0.90 -18.45
CA MET A 195 -0.91 -0.04 -17.76
C MET A 195 0.35 0.22 -18.57
N VAL A 196 0.98 1.37 -18.30
CA VAL A 196 2.30 1.72 -18.83
C VAL A 196 3.40 1.13 -17.94
N PHE A 197 4.23 0.30 -18.54
CA PHE A 197 5.42 -0.28 -17.92
C PHE A 197 6.68 0.37 -18.48
N ARG A 198 7.69 0.55 -17.63
CA ARG A 198 9.06 0.77 -18.10
C ARG A 198 9.66 -0.56 -18.52
N VAL A 199 10.55 -0.56 -19.50
CA VAL A 199 11.23 -1.78 -19.94
C VAL A 199 12.69 -1.73 -19.52
N GLN A 200 13.19 -2.81 -18.92
CA GLN A 200 14.56 -2.87 -18.42
C GLN A 200 15.58 -2.84 -19.58
N ASP A 201 15.33 -3.59 -20.65
CA ASP A 201 16.12 -3.57 -21.86
C ASP A 201 15.35 -2.86 -23.00
N PRO A 202 15.69 -1.62 -23.37
CA PRO A 202 15.05 -0.90 -24.46
C PRO A 202 15.14 -1.60 -25.83
N ALA A 203 16.10 -2.51 -26.03
CA ALA A 203 16.25 -3.22 -27.30
C ALA A 203 15.03 -4.10 -27.63
N VAL A 204 14.36 -4.64 -26.61
CA VAL A 204 13.18 -5.50 -26.82
C VAL A 204 12.00 -4.73 -27.41
N LEU A 205 11.93 -3.41 -27.20
CA LEU A 205 10.87 -2.56 -27.76
C LEU A 205 10.93 -2.49 -29.29
N LYS A 206 12.09 -2.79 -29.90
CA LYS A 206 12.24 -2.87 -31.36
C LYS A 206 11.61 -4.14 -31.95
N GLY A 207 11.41 -5.16 -31.13
CA GLY A 207 10.87 -6.47 -31.55
C GLY A 207 9.36 -6.62 -31.38
N VAL A 208 8.68 -5.63 -30.80
CA VAL A 208 7.24 -5.65 -30.52
C VAL A 208 6.57 -4.40 -31.07
N LYS A 209 5.31 -4.53 -31.49
CA LYS A 209 4.48 -3.41 -31.94
C LYS A 209 3.08 -3.50 -31.35
N ALA A 210 2.33 -2.40 -31.43
CA ALA A 210 0.92 -2.39 -31.07
C ALA A 210 0.14 -3.53 -31.76
N GLY A 211 -0.71 -4.21 -30.99
CA GLY A 211 -1.47 -5.40 -31.40
C GLY A 211 -0.75 -6.74 -31.19
N ASP A 212 0.55 -6.76 -30.88
CA ASP A 212 1.26 -8.02 -30.63
C ASP A 212 0.82 -8.64 -29.30
N ARG A 213 0.52 -9.95 -29.31
CA ARG A 213 0.41 -10.73 -28.08
C ARG A 213 1.80 -11.02 -27.55
N VAL A 214 1.99 -10.87 -26.25
CA VAL A 214 3.26 -11.08 -25.58
C VAL A 214 3.04 -11.88 -24.29
N ARG A 215 4.08 -12.56 -23.85
CA ARG A 215 4.20 -13.01 -22.47
C ARG A 215 5.39 -12.29 -21.85
N PHE A 216 5.21 -11.73 -20.67
CA PHE A 216 6.21 -10.89 -20.04
C PHE A 216 6.31 -11.15 -18.54
N GLN A 217 7.45 -10.82 -17.97
CA GLN A 217 7.67 -10.78 -16.53
C GLN A 217 7.82 -9.32 -16.11
N ALA A 218 7.12 -8.93 -15.06
CA ALA A 218 7.24 -7.60 -14.46
C ALA A 218 7.61 -7.72 -12.99
N ASP A 219 8.46 -6.82 -12.53
CA ASP A 219 8.84 -6.72 -11.11
C ASP A 219 9.10 -5.25 -10.73
N ARG A 220 9.24 -5.00 -9.43
CA ARG A 220 9.71 -3.69 -8.92
C ARG A 220 11.23 -3.65 -8.95
N VAL A 221 11.78 -2.93 -9.92
CA VAL A 221 13.21 -2.66 -10.02
C VAL A 221 13.46 -1.22 -9.54
N ASN A 222 14.28 -1.05 -8.49
CA ASN A 222 14.58 0.27 -7.90
C ASN A 222 13.32 1.07 -7.49
N GLY A 223 12.29 0.39 -6.98
CA GLY A 223 11.01 1.01 -6.59
C GLY A 223 10.05 1.32 -7.74
N GLN A 224 10.43 0.99 -8.99
CA GLN A 224 9.60 1.23 -10.19
C GLN A 224 9.16 -0.09 -10.83
N ILE A 225 7.90 -0.15 -11.26
CA ILE A 225 7.36 -1.31 -11.98
C ILE A 225 7.98 -1.38 -13.38
N SER A 226 8.72 -2.45 -13.65
CA SER A 226 9.46 -2.64 -14.90
C SER A 226 9.25 -4.04 -15.48
N VAL A 227 9.10 -4.11 -16.80
CA VAL A 227 9.17 -5.37 -17.56
C VAL A 227 10.62 -5.80 -17.65
N VAL A 228 10.92 -6.96 -17.07
CA VAL A 228 12.25 -7.57 -17.01
C VAL A 228 12.49 -8.45 -18.24
N THR A 229 11.46 -9.19 -18.64
CA THR A 229 11.52 -10.11 -19.78
C THR A 229 10.26 -9.93 -20.61
N ILE A 230 10.38 -9.89 -21.94
CA ILE A 230 9.24 -9.93 -22.86
C ILE A 230 9.52 -10.95 -23.96
N GLN A 231 8.52 -11.76 -24.25
CA GLN A 231 8.55 -12.74 -25.33
C GLN A 231 7.33 -12.51 -26.19
N LYS A 232 7.52 -12.48 -27.51
CA LYS A 232 6.39 -12.46 -28.42
C LYS A 232 5.60 -13.76 -28.26
N GLY A 233 4.31 -13.64 -27.98
CA GLY A 233 3.38 -14.75 -28.03
C GLY A 233 3.31 -15.25 -29.47
N LYS A 234 3.39 -16.57 -29.65
CA LYS A 234 3.09 -17.20 -30.93
C LYS A 234 1.61 -16.98 -31.28
#